data_AF-A0A2A3EJU1-F1
#
_entry.id   AF-A0A2A3EJU1-F1
#
_cell.length_a   1.000
_cell.length_b   1.000
_cell.length_c   1.000
_cell.angle_alpha   90.00
_cell.angle_beta   90.00
_cell.angle_gamma   90.00
#
_symmetry.space_group_name_H-M   'P 1'
#
loop_
_entity.id
_entity.type
_entity.pdbx_description
1 polymer ?
#
loop_
_entity_poly.entity_id
_entity_poly.type
_entity_poly.pdbx_seq_one_letter_code
_entity_poly.pdbx_strand_id
1 'polypeptide(L)'
;MGNTLQKAISSDPFPDSEKPTFDPMFGFSRERKQRVVPVSEEDMIAAKIPRDLRDYCAHFYLDYIRCYMEKFPLVTRCVTEIHNYQKCEYDDYILRGKEYERERRLLVRERNRQEALKAAA
;
A
#
# COMPACT_ATOMS: atom_id res chain seq x y z
N MET A 1 -6.85 -17.78 8.34
CA MET A 1 -6.28 -17.57 6.99
C MET A 1 -7.36 -17.02 6.08
N GLY A 2 -7.66 -15.72 6.19
CA GLY A 2 -8.56 -14.90 5.35
C GLY A 2 -9.61 -15.60 4.45
N ASN A 3 -9.73 -15.10 3.23
CA ASN A 3 -10.78 -15.49 2.28
C ASN A 3 -10.21 -16.40 1.17
N THR A 4 -9.08 -17.06 1.43
CA THR A 4 -8.30 -17.80 0.42
C THR A 4 -9.09 -18.98 -0.15
N LEU A 5 -9.81 -19.70 0.70
CA LEU A 5 -10.68 -20.80 0.29
C LEU A 5 -11.87 -20.31 -0.55
N GLN A 6 -12.44 -19.15 -0.21
CA GLN A 6 -13.51 -18.55 -1.01
C GLN A 6 -13.01 -18.14 -2.39
N LYS A 7 -11.82 -17.52 -2.49
CA LYS A 7 -11.20 -17.19 -3.80
C LYS A 7 -10.92 -18.42 -4.65
N ALA A 8 -10.50 -19.53 -4.03
CA ALA A 8 -10.21 -20.77 -4.74
C ALA A 8 -11.49 -21.43 -5.29
N ILE A 9 -12.62 -21.29 -4.59
CA ILE A 9 -13.93 -21.82 -5.03
C ILE A 9 -14.59 -20.89 -6.05
N SER A 10 -14.53 -19.58 -5.81
CA SER A 10 -15.07 -18.54 -6.67
C SER A 10 -14.15 -17.31 -6.63
N SER A 11 -13.46 -17.04 -7.74
CA SER A 11 -12.63 -15.83 -7.86
C SER A 11 -13.48 -14.56 -7.83
N ASP A 12 -14.68 -14.62 -8.41
CA ASP A 12 -15.64 -13.54 -8.47
C ASP A 12 -16.25 -13.20 -7.08
N PRO A 13 -16.24 -11.94 -6.58
CA PRO A 13 -15.82 -10.67 -7.20
C PRO A 13 -14.45 -10.14 -6.72
N PHE A 14 -13.56 -11.02 -6.25
CA PHE A 14 -12.24 -10.62 -5.78
C PHE A 14 -11.30 -10.32 -6.94
N PRO A 15 -10.43 -9.30 -6.85
CA PRO A 15 -9.45 -9.05 -7.90
C PRO A 15 -8.39 -10.16 -7.92
N ASP A 16 -8.05 -10.59 -9.14
CA ASP A 16 -7.11 -11.67 -9.44
C ASP A 16 -5.65 -11.21 -9.43
N SER A 17 -5.40 -9.92 -9.72
CA SER A 17 -4.06 -9.36 -9.88
C SER A 17 -3.79 -8.26 -8.86
N GLU A 18 -2.51 -8.07 -8.51
CA GLU A 18 -2.08 -6.94 -7.67
C GLU A 18 -2.17 -5.59 -8.40
N LYS A 19 -2.29 -5.60 -9.74
CA LYS A 19 -2.36 -4.39 -10.55
C LYS A 19 -3.81 -3.92 -10.67
N PRO A 20 -4.09 -2.62 -10.44
CA PRO A 20 -5.44 -2.10 -10.57
C PRO A 20 -5.89 -2.12 -12.03
N THR A 21 -7.07 -2.68 -12.27
CA THR A 21 -7.68 -2.77 -13.60
C THR A 21 -8.36 -1.45 -14.02
N PHE A 22 -8.86 -0.70 -13.03
CA PHE A 22 -9.60 0.55 -13.23
C PHE A 22 -8.70 1.77 -13.22
N ASP A 23 -9.07 2.80 -13.99
CA ASP A 23 -8.41 4.11 -13.95
C ASP A 23 -8.33 4.64 -12.49
N PRO A 24 -7.14 5.05 -12.00
CA PRO A 24 -6.97 5.68 -10.69
C PRO A 24 -7.87 6.89 -10.45
N MET A 25 -8.28 7.60 -11.49
CA MET A 25 -9.16 8.79 -11.40
C MET A 25 -10.65 8.46 -11.39
N PHE A 26 -11.03 7.22 -11.74
CA PHE A 26 -12.43 6.83 -11.82
C PHE A 26 -13.15 6.93 -10.46
N GLY A 27 -14.24 7.70 -10.43
CA GLY A 27 -15.07 7.88 -9.24
C GLY A 27 -14.60 8.94 -8.25
N PHE A 28 -13.49 9.65 -8.54
CA PHE A 28 -13.06 10.82 -7.77
C PHE A 28 -13.59 12.10 -8.46
N SER A 29 -14.25 12.97 -7.70
CA SER A 29 -14.77 14.25 -8.21
C SER A 29 -13.71 15.34 -8.36
N ARG A 30 -12.56 15.17 -7.70
CA ARG A 30 -11.40 16.07 -7.73
C ARG A 30 -10.15 15.29 -8.07
N GLU A 31 -9.09 16.01 -8.45
CA GLU A 31 -7.77 15.42 -8.71
C GLU A 31 -7.22 14.70 -7.47
N ARG A 32 -6.76 13.46 -7.65
CA ARG A 32 -6.16 12.66 -6.58
C ARG A 32 -4.75 13.18 -6.32
N LYS A 33 -4.47 13.58 -5.07
CA LYS A 33 -3.12 13.98 -4.65
C LYS A 33 -2.15 12.80 -4.80
N GLN A 34 -1.05 13.02 -5.52
CA GLN A 34 0.03 12.04 -5.64
C GLN A 34 0.79 11.93 -4.31
N ARG A 35 1.26 10.73 -4.01
CA ARG A 35 2.14 10.48 -2.87
C ARG A 35 3.55 10.90 -3.27
N VAL A 36 4.21 11.64 -2.39
CA VAL A 36 5.58 12.12 -2.61
C VAL A 36 6.48 11.36 -1.66
N VAL A 37 7.57 10.80 -2.18
CA VAL A 37 8.64 10.24 -1.36
C VAL A 37 9.44 11.42 -0.80
N PRO A 38 9.59 11.56 0.53
CA PRO A 38 10.26 12.73 1.12
C PRO A 38 11.80 12.70 1.01
N VAL A 39 12.38 11.62 0.47
CA VAL A 39 13.83 11.41 0.33
C VAL A 39 14.17 11.20 -1.15
N SER A 40 15.31 11.73 -1.60
CA SER A 40 15.79 11.50 -2.96
C SER A 40 16.27 10.05 -3.15
N GLU A 41 16.22 9.54 -4.38
CA GLU A 41 16.71 8.19 -4.66
C GLU A 41 18.22 8.05 -4.48
N GLU A 42 18.97 9.11 -4.82
CA GLU A 42 20.42 9.18 -4.65
C GLU A 42 20.82 9.03 -3.17
N ASP A 43 20.09 9.70 -2.27
CA ASP A 43 20.32 9.60 -0.82
C ASP A 43 20.05 8.18 -0.29
N MET A 44 19.00 7.53 -0.80
CA MET A 44 18.67 6.14 -0.42
C MET A 44 19.74 5.15 -0.90
N ILE A 45 20.31 5.39 -2.08
CA ILE A 45 21.42 4.60 -2.62
C ILE A 45 22.69 4.84 -1.79
N ALA A 46 23.01 6.10 -1.47
CA ALA A 46 24.16 6.46 -0.65
C ALA A 46 24.09 5.82 0.75
N ALA A 47 22.90 5.78 1.35
CA ALA A 47 22.63 5.11 2.62
C ALA A 47 22.58 3.58 2.54
N LYS A 48 22.76 2.99 1.35
CA LYS A 48 22.77 1.54 1.09
C LYS A 48 21.49 0.83 1.56
N ILE A 49 20.33 1.49 1.42
CA ILE A 49 19.04 0.88 1.76
C ILE A 49 18.75 -0.25 0.77
N PRO A 50 18.37 -1.47 1.23
CA PRO A 50 17.87 -2.54 0.37
C PRO A 50 16.67 -2.10 -0.47
N ARG A 51 16.52 -2.61 -1.70
CA ARG A 51 15.45 -2.16 -2.61
C ARG A 51 14.05 -2.32 -2.01
N ASP A 52 13.83 -3.38 -1.24
CA ASP A 52 12.53 -3.69 -0.63
C ASP A 52 12.13 -2.72 0.47
N LEU A 53 13.07 -1.89 0.97
CA LEU A 53 12.83 -0.90 2.02
C LEU A 53 12.83 0.54 1.47
N ARG A 54 12.95 0.71 0.14
CA ARG A 54 12.95 2.03 -0.55
C ARG A 54 11.54 2.50 -0.86
N ASP A 55 10.68 2.45 0.15
CA ASP A 55 9.28 2.82 0.03
C ASP A 55 9.06 4.29 0.42
N TYR A 56 7.81 4.76 0.37
CA TYR A 56 7.42 6.10 0.86
C TYR A 56 7.84 6.36 2.33
N CYS A 57 8.04 5.29 3.11
CA CYS A 57 8.43 5.33 4.52
C CYS A 57 9.95 5.34 4.78
N ALA A 58 10.78 5.39 3.73
CA ALA A 58 12.25 5.30 3.85
C ALA A 58 12.90 6.39 4.73
N HIS A 59 12.27 7.56 4.88
CA HIS A 59 12.74 8.62 5.78
C HIS A 59 12.80 8.18 7.24
N PHE A 60 11.75 7.53 7.75
CA PHE A 60 11.74 7.00 9.12
C PHE A 60 12.76 5.87 9.29
N TYR A 61 13.00 5.08 8.24
CA TYR A 61 14.02 4.04 8.27
C TYR A 61 15.43 4.61 8.43
N LEU A 62 15.72 5.72 7.75
CA LEU A 62 16.99 6.43 7.90
C LEU A 62 17.17 7.00 9.32
N ASP A 63 16.12 7.55 9.91
CA ASP A 63 16.15 8.06 11.29
C ASP A 63 16.38 6.93 12.30
N TYR A 64 15.77 5.76 12.08
CA TYR A 64 16.03 4.56 12.86
C TYR A 64 17.49 4.10 12.74
N ILE A 65 18.06 4.00 11.53
CA ILE A 65 19.47 3.63 11.33
C ILE A 65 20.40 4.64 12.04
N ARG A 66 20.10 5.94 11.94
CA ARG A 66 20.89 6.97 12.63
C ARG A 66 20.89 6.73 14.14
N CYS A 67 19.71 6.52 14.73
CA CYS A 67 19.61 6.21 16.17
C CYS A 67 20.36 4.92 16.53
N TYR A 68 20.25 3.88 15.69
CA TYR A 68 20.92 2.60 15.90
C TYR A 68 22.44 2.77 16.01
N MET A 69 23.05 3.51 15.08
CA MET A 69 24.49 3.76 15.07
C MET A 69 24.95 4.61 16.26
N GLU A 70 24.16 5.61 16.66
CA GLU A 70 24.50 6.51 17.77
C GLU A 70 24.37 5.86 19.16
N LYS A 71 23.41 4.94 19.34
CA LYS A 71 23.08 4.36 20.66
C LYS A 71 23.61 2.95 20.85
N PHE A 72 24.30 2.37 19.86
CA PHE A 72 24.92 1.06 19.98
C PHE A 72 25.91 1.04 21.17
N PRO A 73 25.85 0.03 22.09
CA PRO A 73 25.07 -1.22 22.05
C PRO A 73 23.66 -1.15 22.68
N LEU A 74 23.27 -0.01 23.28
CA LEU A 74 21.97 0.18 23.95
C LEU A 74 20.85 0.62 22.97
N VAL A 75 20.63 -0.18 21.94
CA VAL A 75 19.62 0.05 20.88
C VAL A 75 18.17 0.05 21.38
N THR A 76 17.93 -0.45 22.60
CA THR A 76 16.62 -0.35 23.27
C THR A 76 16.18 1.08 23.55
N ARG A 77 17.04 2.08 23.39
CA ARG A 77 16.67 3.50 23.50
C ARG A 77 16.02 4.07 22.24
N CYS A 78 16.03 3.34 21.11
CA CYS A 78 15.51 3.78 19.81
C CYS A 78 14.05 3.36 19.55
N VAL A 79 13.27 3.02 20.58
CA VAL A 79 11.88 2.51 20.42
C VAL A 79 10.98 3.50 19.68
N THR A 80 11.13 4.80 19.95
CA THR A 80 10.32 5.84 19.31
C THR A 80 10.50 5.84 17.80
N GLU A 81 11.74 5.75 17.31
CA GLU A 81 12.03 5.74 15.88
C GLU A 81 11.52 4.47 15.20
N ILE A 82 11.67 3.32 15.86
CA ILE A 82 11.12 2.05 15.39
C ILE A 82 9.59 2.15 15.26
N HIS A 83 8.92 2.69 16.28
CA HIS A 83 7.47 2.82 16.28
C HIS A 83 6.98 3.78 15.20
N ASN A 84 7.70 4.88 14.96
CA ASN A 84 7.38 5.81 13.88
C ASN A 84 7.48 5.14 12.50
N TYR A 85 8.55 4.36 12.28
CA TYR A 85 8.73 3.58 11.07
C TYR A 85 7.60 2.55 10.88
N GLN A 86 7.31 1.74 11.90
CA GLN A 86 6.25 0.73 11.86
C GLN A 86 4.86 1.34 11.64
N LYS A 87 4.60 2.50 12.24
CA LYS A 87 3.34 3.22 12.03
C LYS A 87 3.19 3.65 10.57
N CYS A 88 4.26 4.15 9.94
CA CYS A 88 4.23 4.50 8.53
C CYS A 88 3.97 3.29 7.65
N GLU A 89 4.65 2.16 7.88
CA GLU A 89 4.40 0.92 7.14
C GLU A 89 2.97 0.41 7.32
N TYR A 90 2.42 0.53 8.53
CA TYR A 90 1.05 0.17 8.82
C TYR A 90 0.04 1.06 8.06
N ASP A 91 0.26 2.36 8.05
CA ASP A 91 -0.57 3.31 7.30
C ASP A 91 -0.50 3.02 5.79
N ASP A 92 0.67 2.65 5.27
CA ASP A 92 0.83 2.21 3.88
C ASP A 92 0.10 0.91 3.57
N TYR A 93 0.17 -0.07 4.48
CA TYR A 93 -0.58 -1.32 4.37
C TYR A 93 -2.10 -1.07 4.33
N ILE A 94 -2.61 -0.15 5.16
CA ILE A 94 -4.01 0.27 5.12
C ILE A 94 -4.37 0.88 3.77
N LEU A 95 -3.50 1.71 3.19
CA LEU A 95 -3.73 2.30 1.87
C LEU A 95 -3.85 1.22 0.78
N ARG A 96 -2.96 0.22 0.79
CA ARG A 96 -3.05 -0.94 -0.12
C ARG A 96 -4.34 -1.73 0.09
N GLY A 97 -4.77 -1.93 1.33
CA GLY A 97 -6.07 -2.55 1.65
C GLY A 97 -7.26 -1.76 1.09
N LYS A 98 -7.22 -0.43 1.15
CA LYS A 98 -8.26 0.44 0.56
C LYS A 98 -8.31 0.35 -0.97
N GLU A 99 -7.15 0.24 -1.62
CA GLU A 99 -7.08 0.06 -3.08
C GLU A 99 -7.66 -1.29 -3.51
N TYR A 100 -7.32 -2.36 -2.80
CA TYR A 100 -7.91 -3.69 -3.02
C TYR A 100 -9.44 -3.68 -2.85
N GLU A 101 -9.95 -3.07 -1.79
CA GLU A 101 -11.40 -2.97 -1.59
C GLU A 101 -12.09 -2.10 -2.64
N ARG A 102 -11.43 -1.01 -3.10
CA ARG A 102 -11.94 -0.16 -4.17
C ARG A 102 -12.15 -0.99 -5.43
N GLU A 103 -11.14 -1.74 -5.85
CA GLU A 103 -11.21 -2.57 -7.06
C GLU A 103 -12.31 -3.62 -6.95
N ARG A 104 -12.36 -4.35 -5.83
CA ARG A 104 -13.44 -5.32 -5.56
C ARG A 104 -14.83 -4.70 -5.71
N ARG A 105 -15.07 -3.52 -5.13
CA ARG A 105 -16.38 -2.84 -5.21
C ARG A 105 -16.69 -2.35 -6.63
N LEU A 106 -15.69 -1.96 -7.41
CA LEU A 106 -15.87 -1.56 -8.80
C LEU A 106 -16.23 -2.76 -9.68
N LEU A 107 -15.57 -3.91 -9.51
CA LEU A 107 -15.93 -5.16 -10.21
C LEU A 107 -17.37 -5.59 -9.94
N VAL A 108 -17.81 -5.52 -8.68
CA VAL A 108 -19.22 -5.79 -8.32
C VAL A 108 -20.17 -4.84 -9.03
N ARG A 109 -19.84 -3.54 -9.10
CA ARG A 109 -20.67 -2.54 -9.80
C ARG A 109 -20.76 -2.79 -11.30
N GLU A 110 -19.64 -3.14 -11.93
CA GLU A 110 -19.63 -3.48 -13.36
C GLU A 110 -20.45 -4.72 -13.66
N ARG A 111 -20.34 -5.77 -12.83
CA ARG A 111 -21.18 -6.96 -12.95
C ARG A 111 -22.66 -6.61 -12.87
N ASN A 112 -23.07 -5.88 -11.85
CA ASN A 112 -24.47 -5.49 -11.67
C ASN A 112 -24.98 -4.65 -12.87
N ARG A 113 -24.13 -3.79 -13.44
CA ARG A 113 -24.45 -3.04 -14.67
C ARG A 113 -24.63 -3.96 -15.87
N GLN A 114 -23.75 -4.93 -16.05
CA GLN A 114 -23.85 -5.90 -17.15
C GLN A 114 -25.09 -6.78 -17.03
N GLU A 115 -25.43 -7.23 -15.82
CA GLU A 115 -26.65 -8.00 -15.56
C GLU A 115 -27.91 -7.17 -15.86
N ALA A 116 -27.94 -5.90 -15.44
CA ALA A 116 -29.05 -4.99 -15.75
C ALA A 116 -29.18 -4.75 -17.26
N LEU A 117 -28.07 -4.58 -17.98
CA LEU A 117 -28.08 -4.43 -19.44
C LEU A 117 -28.58 -5.70 -20.14
N LYS A 118 -28.17 -6.88 -19.66
CA LYS A 118 -28.64 -8.18 -20.17
C LYS A 118 -30.13 -8.43 -19.89
N ALA A 119 -30.64 -7.95 -18.77
CA ALA A 119 -32.05 -8.07 -18.41
C ALA A 119 -32.95 -7.07 -19.18
N ALA A 120 -32.37 -5.95 -19.63
CA ALA A 120 -33.07 -4.93 -20.42
C ALA A 120 -33.08 -5.22 -21.92
N ALA A 121 -32.16 -6.07 -22.41
CA ALA A 121 -32.07 -6.55 -23.78
C ALA A 121 -32.99 -7.76 -24.01
#